data_AF-A0A1H7IVS7-F1
#
_entry.id   AF-A0A1H7IVS7-F1
#
_cell.length_a   1.000
_cell.length_b   1.000
_cell.length_c   1.000
_cell.angle_alpha   90.00
_cell.angle_beta   90.00
_cell.angle_gamma   90.00
#
_symmetry.space_group_name_H-M   'P 1'
#
loop_
_entity.id
_entity.type
_entity.pdbx_description
1 polymer ?
#
loop_
_entity_poly.entity_id
_entity_poly.type
_entity_poly.pdbx_seq_one_letter_code
_entity_poly.pdbx_strand_id
1 'polypeptide(L)'
;MADIKLYKLADGAAEELDGEASDLEKPLQTLFENNLEPMLGIRFLASEYQTGKTHGGRIDSLGLDENNGPVILEYKRSVGENVINQGLFYLDWLMDHQAEFKLLVMEKLGHAAAAQIDWSVPRLLCIAADFTKYDAHAVQQINRNVELIRYRRFGVDLLLLELVNAISVSKPKSSPKPNKTEPGPTLATAVKTSASNGDKSYAEWLEQLSAPMLELLTSLEDFIASLGDDVQRKELKLYVAFRRLKNFASIVPQKNRLLLFLHLNPDTLNPLPANARDARKFGHWGTGDLELSVASFSDLEQVKALILSAYEGRAHGKL
;
A
#
# COMPACT_ATOMS: atom_id res chain seq x y z
N MET A 1 17.18 -6.49 -18.46
CA MET A 1 16.14 -7.39 -17.93
C MET A 1 16.87 -8.46 -17.15
N ALA A 2 16.53 -8.64 -15.88
CA ALA A 2 17.05 -9.79 -15.15
C ALA A 2 16.35 -11.03 -15.71
N ASP A 3 17.11 -11.96 -16.25
CA ASP A 3 16.61 -13.30 -16.61
C ASP A 3 16.40 -14.05 -15.29
N ILE A 4 15.19 -13.96 -14.73
CA ILE A 4 14.87 -14.62 -13.46
C ILE A 4 14.74 -16.11 -13.75
N LYS A 5 15.68 -16.89 -13.22
CA LYS A 5 15.70 -18.34 -13.31
C LYS A 5 15.24 -18.96 -12.01
N LEU A 6 14.30 -19.88 -12.08
CA LEU A 6 13.80 -20.62 -10.93
C LEU A 6 14.27 -22.07 -11.03
N TYR A 7 14.80 -22.61 -9.94
CA TYR A 7 15.26 -24.00 -9.87
C TYR A 7 14.54 -24.75 -8.77
N LYS A 8 14.06 -25.96 -9.07
CA LYS A 8 13.64 -26.93 -8.07
C LYS A 8 14.86 -27.71 -7.61
N LEU A 9 15.12 -27.71 -6.30
CA LEU A 9 16.21 -28.47 -5.70
C LEU A 9 15.67 -29.78 -5.10
N ALA A 10 16.24 -30.91 -5.51
CA ALA A 10 15.95 -32.23 -4.96
C ALA A 10 17.23 -33.06 -4.90
N ASP A 11 17.54 -33.63 -3.73
CA ASP A 11 18.73 -34.48 -3.50
C ASP A 11 20.07 -33.87 -3.97
N GLY A 12 20.22 -32.56 -3.82
CA GLY A 12 21.41 -31.81 -4.25
C GLY A 12 21.52 -31.58 -5.76
N ALA A 13 20.53 -32.01 -6.55
CA ALA A 13 20.38 -31.68 -7.96
C ALA A 13 19.46 -30.47 -8.16
N ALA A 14 19.77 -29.67 -9.17
CA ALA A 14 18.96 -28.52 -9.58
C ALA A 14 18.29 -28.80 -10.93
N GLU A 15 16.96 -28.63 -10.97
CA GLU A 15 16.15 -28.69 -12.18
C GLU A 15 15.61 -27.29 -12.47
N GLU A 16 15.96 -26.71 -13.62
CA GLU A 16 15.43 -25.40 -14.03
C GLU A 16 13.94 -25.55 -14.34
N LEU A 17 13.12 -24.65 -13.79
CA LEU A 17 11.74 -24.49 -14.18
C LEU A 17 11.67 -23.38 -15.21
N ASP A 18 11.18 -23.71 -16.40
CA ASP A 18 11.05 -22.73 -17.48
C ASP A 18 10.05 -21.63 -17.08
N GLY A 19 10.53 -20.40 -17.14
CA GLY A 19 9.73 -19.22 -16.88
C GLY A 19 8.96 -18.80 -18.12
N GLU A 20 7.65 -19.00 -18.10
CA GLU A 20 6.76 -18.53 -19.15
C GLU A 20 6.13 -17.18 -18.79
N ALA A 21 6.12 -16.29 -19.77
CA ALA A 21 5.35 -15.06 -19.72
C ALA A 21 4.72 -14.90 -21.09
N SER A 22 3.48 -15.37 -21.23
CA SER A 22 2.67 -15.09 -22.41
C SER A 22 1.92 -13.77 -22.21
N ASP A 23 1.42 -13.22 -23.29
CA ASP A 23 0.41 -12.16 -23.25
C ASP A 23 -0.80 -12.58 -22.40
N LEU A 24 -1.43 -11.61 -21.72
CA LEU A 24 -2.47 -11.89 -20.74
C LEU A 24 -3.73 -12.47 -21.42
N GLU A 25 -3.99 -13.74 -21.14
CA GLU A 25 -5.23 -14.39 -21.50
C GLU A 25 -6.26 -14.24 -20.37
N LYS A 26 -7.56 -14.26 -20.72
CA LYS A 26 -8.67 -14.16 -19.76
C LYS A 26 -8.54 -15.09 -18.52
N PRO A 27 -8.05 -16.34 -18.64
CA PRO A 27 -7.83 -17.18 -17.47
C PRO A 27 -6.86 -16.58 -16.43
N LEU A 28 -5.86 -15.82 -16.87
CA LEU A 28 -4.89 -15.20 -15.97
C LEU A 28 -5.49 -14.01 -15.23
N GLN A 29 -6.27 -13.16 -15.90
CA GLN A 29 -7.06 -12.11 -15.23
C GLN A 29 -7.95 -12.72 -14.14
N THR A 30 -8.68 -13.79 -14.46
CA THR A 30 -9.53 -14.50 -13.48
C THR A 30 -8.71 -15.10 -12.33
N LEU A 31 -7.50 -15.60 -12.59
CA LEU A 31 -6.59 -16.07 -11.53
C LEU A 31 -6.24 -14.93 -10.56
N PHE A 32 -5.87 -13.75 -11.08
CA PHE A 32 -5.60 -12.58 -10.25
C PHE A 32 -6.85 -12.16 -9.47
N GLU A 33 -7.99 -11.94 -10.15
CA GLU A 33 -9.24 -11.49 -9.53
C GLU A 33 -9.67 -12.37 -8.35
N ASN A 34 -9.57 -13.70 -8.49
CA ASN A 34 -9.90 -14.66 -7.43
C ASN A 34 -8.90 -14.67 -6.25
N ASN A 35 -7.70 -14.10 -6.44
CA ASN A 35 -6.60 -14.17 -5.49
C ASN A 35 -5.98 -12.79 -5.15
N LEU A 36 -6.68 -11.69 -5.45
CA LEU A 36 -6.16 -10.33 -5.22
C LEU A 36 -5.82 -10.06 -3.76
N GLU A 37 -6.59 -10.61 -2.83
CA GLU A 37 -6.36 -10.42 -1.40
C GLU A 37 -5.07 -11.12 -0.93
N PRO A 38 -4.87 -12.43 -1.14
CA PRO A 38 -3.61 -13.09 -0.77
C PRO A 38 -2.41 -12.59 -1.57
N MET A 39 -2.56 -12.20 -2.84
CA MET A 39 -1.44 -11.75 -3.68
C MET A 39 -1.05 -10.28 -3.43
N LEU A 40 -2.03 -9.39 -3.38
CA LEU A 40 -1.85 -7.93 -3.47
C LEU A 40 -2.55 -7.14 -2.37
N GLY A 41 -3.24 -7.79 -1.42
CA GLY A 41 -3.93 -7.11 -0.33
C GLY A 41 -5.14 -6.31 -0.82
N ILE A 42 -5.76 -6.74 -1.92
CA ILE A 42 -6.87 -6.03 -2.54
C ILE A 42 -8.13 -6.88 -2.45
N ARG A 43 -9.17 -6.31 -1.82
CA ARG A 43 -10.51 -6.89 -1.84
C ARG A 43 -11.16 -6.60 -3.19
N PHE A 44 -11.47 -7.66 -3.93
CA PHE A 44 -12.07 -7.57 -5.26
C PHE A 44 -13.50 -7.01 -5.21
N LEU A 45 -13.85 -6.15 -6.16
CA LEU A 45 -15.19 -5.53 -6.26
C LEU A 45 -15.91 -5.89 -7.56
N ALA A 46 -15.25 -5.74 -8.71
CA ALA A 46 -15.85 -5.99 -10.01
C ALA A 46 -14.80 -6.31 -11.07
N SER A 47 -15.22 -7.09 -12.07
CA SER A 47 -14.48 -7.38 -13.30
C SER A 47 -15.18 -6.71 -14.47
N GLU A 48 -14.42 -6.25 -15.46
CA GLU A 48 -14.92 -5.70 -16.73
C GLU A 48 -15.95 -4.56 -16.52
N TYR A 49 -15.68 -3.67 -15.56
CA TYR A 49 -16.61 -2.64 -15.12
C TYR A 49 -16.81 -1.56 -16.19
N GLN A 50 -18.06 -1.36 -16.59
CA GLN A 50 -18.43 -0.42 -17.65
C GLN A 50 -18.50 1.02 -17.11
N THR A 51 -17.81 1.97 -17.75
CA THR A 51 -17.80 3.39 -17.31
C THR A 51 -18.95 4.22 -17.90
N GLY A 52 -20.05 3.53 -18.26
CA GLY A 52 -21.25 4.14 -18.82
C GLY A 52 -21.08 4.65 -20.26
N LYS A 53 -22.14 5.24 -20.80
CA LYS A 53 -22.20 5.66 -22.22
C LYS A 53 -21.33 6.88 -22.53
N THR A 54 -21.07 7.74 -21.54
CA THR A 54 -20.35 9.00 -21.73
C THR A 54 -18.84 8.80 -21.81
N HIS A 55 -18.27 7.95 -20.97
CA HIS A 55 -16.85 7.60 -21.04
C HIS A 55 -16.59 6.46 -22.03
N GLY A 56 -17.57 5.54 -22.19
CA GLY A 56 -17.54 4.50 -23.22
C GLY A 56 -16.40 3.49 -23.07
N GLY A 57 -15.82 3.40 -21.88
CA GLY A 57 -14.68 2.53 -21.57
C GLY A 57 -15.06 1.37 -20.67
N ARG A 58 -14.05 0.54 -20.39
CA ARG A 58 -14.17 -0.66 -19.55
C ARG A 58 -12.92 -0.81 -18.72
N ILE A 59 -13.09 -0.77 -17.41
CA ILE A 59 -12.04 -1.03 -16.43
C ILE A 59 -11.91 -2.54 -16.26
N ASP A 60 -10.70 -3.09 -16.36
CA ASP A 60 -10.52 -4.55 -16.30
C ASP A 60 -10.90 -5.11 -14.92
N SER A 61 -10.41 -4.50 -13.83
CA SER A 61 -10.89 -4.84 -12.48
C SER A 61 -10.90 -3.64 -11.52
N LEU A 62 -11.84 -3.66 -10.57
CA LEU A 62 -11.92 -2.73 -9.46
C LEU A 62 -11.71 -3.46 -8.12
N GLY A 63 -11.04 -2.80 -7.20
CA GLY A 63 -10.79 -3.31 -5.85
C GLY A 63 -10.66 -2.23 -4.78
N LEU A 64 -10.54 -2.66 -3.52
CA LEU A 64 -10.31 -1.81 -2.36
C LEU A 64 -9.12 -2.37 -1.56
N ASP A 65 -8.07 -1.57 -1.36
CA ASP A 65 -6.85 -2.05 -0.70
C ASP A 65 -6.95 -2.10 0.84
N GLU A 66 -5.85 -2.53 1.47
CA GLU A 66 -5.68 -2.62 2.93
C GLU A 66 -5.85 -1.27 3.65
N ASN A 67 -5.56 -0.16 2.98
CA ASN A 67 -5.72 1.19 3.53
C ASN A 67 -7.10 1.79 3.21
N ASN A 68 -8.02 0.99 2.64
CA ASN A 68 -9.32 1.43 2.10
C ASN A 68 -9.21 2.42 0.93
N GLY A 69 -8.07 2.44 0.23
CA GLY A 69 -7.90 3.18 -1.01
C GLY A 69 -8.58 2.45 -2.18
N PRO A 70 -9.34 3.16 -3.04
CA PRO A 70 -9.83 2.61 -4.29
C PRO A 70 -8.68 2.13 -5.20
N VAL A 71 -8.84 0.99 -5.84
CA VAL A 71 -7.84 0.42 -6.75
C VAL A 71 -8.45 0.12 -8.11
N ILE A 72 -7.79 0.61 -9.17
CA ILE A 72 -8.01 0.22 -10.55
C ILE A 72 -6.89 -0.75 -10.93
N LEU A 73 -7.25 -1.90 -11.50
CA LEU A 73 -6.30 -2.85 -12.05
C LEU A 73 -6.53 -2.95 -13.56
N GLU A 74 -5.46 -2.77 -14.32
CA GLU A 74 -5.44 -2.85 -15.78
C GLU A 74 -4.39 -3.87 -16.22
N TYR A 75 -4.75 -4.77 -17.13
CA TYR A 75 -3.86 -5.83 -17.56
C TYR A 75 -3.37 -5.60 -18.97
N LYS A 76 -2.05 -5.67 -19.14
CA LYS A 76 -1.41 -5.50 -20.44
C LYS A 76 -1.47 -6.82 -21.22
N ARG A 77 -2.16 -6.80 -22.35
CA ARG A 77 -2.31 -7.94 -23.27
C ARG A 77 -1.17 -8.05 -24.26
N SER A 78 -0.35 -7.02 -24.43
CA SER A 78 0.87 -7.08 -25.22
C SER A 78 1.84 -5.96 -24.84
N VAL A 79 3.15 -6.14 -25.05
CA VAL A 79 4.18 -5.15 -24.68
C VAL A 79 3.93 -3.75 -25.30
N GLY A 80 3.26 -3.67 -26.45
CA GLY A 80 2.96 -2.41 -27.14
C GLY A 80 1.72 -1.65 -26.62
N GLU A 81 0.93 -2.23 -25.73
CA GLU A 81 -0.32 -1.62 -25.28
C GLU A 81 -0.10 -0.47 -24.28
N ASN A 82 -0.87 0.60 -24.45
CA ASN A 82 -0.78 1.81 -23.64
C ASN A 82 -1.68 1.74 -22.40
N VAL A 83 -1.45 0.70 -21.58
CA VAL A 83 -2.24 0.39 -20.38
C VAL A 83 -2.19 1.52 -19.34
N ILE A 84 -1.06 2.24 -19.26
CA ILE A 84 -0.87 3.35 -18.32
C ILE A 84 -1.84 4.50 -18.65
N ASN A 85 -1.93 4.92 -19.92
CA ASN A 85 -2.82 6.02 -20.28
C ASN A 85 -4.30 5.65 -20.14
N GLN A 86 -4.67 4.38 -20.43
CA GLN A 86 -6.03 3.89 -20.18
C GLN A 86 -6.36 3.92 -18.68
N GLY A 87 -5.46 3.40 -17.85
CA GLY A 87 -5.63 3.43 -16.40
C GLY A 87 -5.73 4.85 -15.82
N LEU A 88 -4.94 5.80 -16.34
CA LEU A 88 -5.04 7.22 -15.93
C LEU A 88 -6.40 7.83 -16.29
N PHE A 89 -6.91 7.54 -17.49
CA PHE A 89 -8.26 7.96 -17.90
C PHE A 89 -9.33 7.40 -16.96
N TYR A 90 -9.19 6.16 -16.52
CA TYR A 90 -10.12 5.56 -15.56
C TYR A 90 -9.95 6.08 -14.13
N LEU A 91 -8.75 6.52 -13.75
CA LEU A 91 -8.52 7.15 -12.47
C LEU A 91 -9.28 8.48 -12.38
N ASP A 92 -9.30 9.27 -13.45
CA ASP A 92 -10.14 10.47 -13.52
C ASP A 92 -11.63 10.12 -13.43
N TRP A 93 -12.09 9.10 -14.18
CA TRP A 93 -13.46 8.60 -14.08
C TRP A 93 -13.84 8.22 -12.64
N LEU A 94 -13.00 7.46 -11.95
CA LEU A 94 -13.24 7.02 -10.58
C LEU A 94 -13.41 8.19 -9.61
N MET A 95 -12.63 9.26 -9.80
CA MET A 95 -12.71 10.46 -8.97
C MET A 95 -13.97 11.28 -9.25
N ASP A 96 -14.47 11.28 -10.49
CA ASP A 96 -15.75 11.92 -10.84
C ASP A 96 -16.97 11.08 -10.42
N HIS A 97 -16.80 9.76 -10.23
CA HIS A 97 -17.89 8.80 -9.99
C HIS A 97 -17.78 8.10 -8.62
N GLN A 98 -17.30 8.80 -7.59
CA GLN A 98 -17.13 8.25 -6.23
C GLN A 98 -18.41 7.65 -5.64
N ALA A 99 -19.58 8.20 -5.98
CA ALA A 99 -20.86 7.67 -5.50
C ALA A 99 -21.15 6.25 -6.02
N GLU A 100 -20.83 5.99 -7.30
CA GLU A 100 -21.00 4.67 -7.92
C GLU A 100 -20.03 3.66 -7.32
N PHE A 101 -18.77 4.04 -7.17
CA PHE A 101 -17.78 3.18 -6.53
C PHE A 101 -18.13 2.89 -5.06
N LYS A 102 -18.61 3.89 -4.32
CA LYS A 102 -19.07 3.70 -2.93
C LYS A 102 -20.25 2.74 -2.84
N LEU A 103 -21.21 2.83 -3.77
CA LEU A 103 -22.31 1.89 -3.86
C LEU A 103 -21.80 0.47 -4.11
N LEU A 104 -20.87 0.30 -5.05
CA LEU A 104 -20.24 -0.99 -5.33
C LEU A 104 -19.54 -1.58 -4.10
N VAL A 105 -18.76 -0.77 -3.35
CA VAL A 105 -18.13 -1.20 -2.08
C VAL A 105 -19.20 -1.59 -1.07
N MET A 106 -20.28 -0.82 -0.96
CA MET A 106 -21.37 -1.12 -0.02
C MET A 106 -22.07 -2.44 -0.36
N GLU A 107 -22.30 -2.72 -1.64
CA GLU A 107 -22.91 -3.97 -2.11
C GLU A 107 -22.00 -5.19 -1.90
N LYS A 108 -20.68 -5.04 -2.07
CA LYS A 108 -19.71 -6.15 -2.01
C LYS A 108 -19.13 -6.38 -0.61
N LEU A 109 -18.84 -5.31 0.12
CA LEU A 109 -18.09 -5.33 1.38
C LEU A 109 -18.87 -4.71 2.56
N GLY A 110 -20.07 -4.18 2.31
CA GLY A 110 -20.96 -3.63 3.34
C GLY A 110 -20.71 -2.17 3.71
N HIS A 111 -21.63 -1.63 4.52
CA HIS A 111 -21.65 -0.21 4.92
C HIS A 111 -20.38 0.25 5.65
N ALA A 112 -19.80 -0.61 6.49
CA ALA A 112 -18.62 -0.25 7.27
C ALA A 112 -17.42 0.04 6.35
N ALA A 113 -17.15 -0.82 5.37
CA ALA A 113 -16.10 -0.62 4.39
C ALA A 113 -16.38 0.64 3.53
N ALA A 114 -17.62 0.83 3.09
CA ALA A 114 -18.01 1.98 2.28
C ALA A 114 -17.86 3.33 3.01
N ALA A 115 -17.98 3.34 4.34
CA ALA A 115 -17.79 4.53 5.17
C ALA A 115 -16.30 4.87 5.39
N GLN A 116 -15.40 3.91 5.18
CA GLN A 116 -13.96 4.05 5.44
C GLN A 116 -13.14 4.31 4.19
N ILE A 117 -13.75 4.41 3.00
CA ILE A 117 -13.04 4.64 1.74
C ILE A 117 -12.17 5.90 1.84
N ASP A 118 -10.88 5.75 1.55
CA ASP A 118 -9.91 6.83 1.49
C ASP A 118 -9.70 7.28 0.03
N TRP A 119 -10.46 8.30 -0.36
CA TRP A 119 -10.39 8.92 -1.69
C TRP A 119 -9.11 9.71 -1.95
N SER A 120 -8.27 9.96 -0.93
CA SER A 120 -7.03 10.72 -1.11
C SER A 120 -5.91 9.88 -1.74
N VAL A 121 -6.09 8.56 -1.82
CA VAL A 121 -5.04 7.60 -2.21
C VAL A 121 -5.50 6.58 -3.26
N PRO A 122 -6.19 6.97 -4.35
CA PRO A 122 -6.53 6.02 -5.41
C PRO A 122 -5.25 5.43 -6.03
N ARG A 123 -5.29 4.14 -6.32
CA ARG A 123 -4.18 3.37 -6.89
C ARG A 123 -4.53 2.88 -8.29
N LEU A 124 -3.54 2.93 -9.17
CA LEU A 124 -3.60 2.29 -10.48
C LEU A 124 -2.52 1.21 -10.54
N LEU A 125 -2.92 -0.04 -10.71
CA LEU A 125 -2.01 -1.17 -10.89
C LEU A 125 -2.08 -1.61 -12.36
N CYS A 126 -0.96 -1.51 -13.05
CA CYS A 126 -0.78 -2.11 -14.37
C CYS A 126 -0.07 -3.45 -14.20
N ILE A 127 -0.66 -4.55 -14.68
CA ILE A 127 -0.12 -5.91 -14.55
C ILE A 127 0.25 -6.44 -15.93
N ALA A 128 1.50 -6.89 -16.11
CA ALA A 128 1.99 -7.32 -17.43
C ALA A 128 3.05 -8.42 -17.36
N ALA A 129 3.25 -9.12 -18.48
CA ALA A 129 4.41 -10.00 -18.68
C ALA A 129 5.73 -9.22 -18.73
N ASP A 130 5.71 -8.02 -19.33
CA ASP A 130 6.85 -7.09 -19.29
C ASP A 130 6.43 -5.63 -19.51
N PHE A 131 7.35 -4.73 -19.14
CA PHE A 131 7.25 -3.30 -19.35
C PHE A 131 8.49 -2.79 -20.08
N THR A 132 8.30 -1.83 -20.97
CA THR A 132 9.41 -1.16 -21.61
C THR A 132 10.08 -0.19 -20.63
N LYS A 133 11.33 0.19 -20.91
CA LYS A 133 12.01 1.26 -20.15
C LYS A 133 11.25 2.60 -20.19
N TYR A 134 10.45 2.82 -21.23
CA TYR A 134 9.63 4.03 -21.39
C TYR A 134 8.43 4.01 -20.46
N ASP A 135 7.79 2.85 -20.27
CA ASP A 135 6.69 2.67 -19.32
C ASP A 135 7.16 2.99 -17.89
N ALA A 136 8.29 2.41 -17.48
CA ALA A 136 8.88 2.66 -16.16
C ALA A 136 9.25 4.14 -15.95
N HIS A 137 9.85 4.77 -16.96
CA HIS A 137 10.19 6.19 -16.90
C HIS A 137 8.94 7.08 -16.85
N ALA A 138 7.89 6.76 -17.62
CA ALA A 138 6.65 7.54 -17.63
C ALA A 138 6.02 7.59 -16.24
N VAL A 139 5.94 6.45 -15.55
CA VAL A 139 5.37 6.39 -14.19
C VAL A 139 6.15 7.24 -13.18
N GLN A 140 7.47 7.34 -13.29
CA GLN A 140 8.27 8.20 -12.43
C GLN A 140 7.98 9.69 -12.61
N GLN A 141 7.48 10.10 -13.78
CA GLN A 141 7.12 11.50 -14.07
C GLN A 141 5.66 11.82 -13.69
N ILE A 142 4.84 10.80 -13.43
CA ILE A 142 3.43 10.96 -13.10
C ILE A 142 3.29 11.16 -11.59
N ASN A 143 2.71 12.28 -11.17
CA ASN A 143 2.38 12.53 -9.76
C ASN A 143 1.06 11.84 -9.36
N ARG A 144 1.00 10.52 -9.55
CA ARG A 144 -0.11 9.61 -9.19
C ARG A 144 0.45 8.29 -8.68
N ASN A 145 -0.34 7.55 -7.92
CA ASN A 145 0.06 6.28 -7.32
C ASN A 145 -0.11 5.13 -8.34
N VAL A 146 0.83 5.03 -9.30
CA VAL A 146 0.82 4.02 -10.35
C VAL A 146 1.85 2.93 -10.08
N GLU A 147 1.45 1.68 -10.06
CA GLU A 147 2.31 0.51 -9.85
C GLU A 147 2.35 -0.34 -11.11
N LEU A 148 3.56 -0.69 -11.53
CA LEU A 148 3.81 -1.62 -12.62
C LEU A 148 4.23 -2.96 -12.00
N ILE A 149 3.39 -3.98 -12.13
CA ILE A 149 3.64 -5.31 -11.60
C ILE A 149 3.91 -6.26 -12.76
N ARG A 150 5.14 -6.77 -12.81
CA ARG A 150 5.52 -7.82 -13.75
C ARG A 150 5.16 -9.18 -13.15
N TYR A 151 4.63 -10.09 -13.97
CA TYR A 151 4.45 -11.48 -13.57
C TYR A 151 5.30 -12.46 -14.40
N ARG A 152 5.65 -13.60 -13.79
CA ARG A 152 6.24 -14.77 -14.46
C ARG A 152 5.58 -16.04 -13.93
N ARG A 153 5.20 -16.97 -14.79
CA ARG A 153 4.71 -18.29 -14.40
C ARG A 153 5.82 -19.33 -14.57
N PHE A 154 5.89 -20.27 -13.65
CA PHE A 154 6.81 -21.41 -13.73
C PHE A 154 6.00 -22.69 -13.62
N GLY A 155 5.77 -23.35 -14.77
CA GLY A 155 4.79 -24.43 -14.87
C GLY A 155 3.37 -23.96 -14.53
N VAL A 156 2.56 -24.87 -13.99
CA VAL A 156 1.12 -24.61 -13.72
C VAL A 156 0.85 -23.93 -12.38
N ASP A 157 1.71 -24.16 -11.37
CA ASP A 157 1.40 -23.88 -9.96
C ASP A 157 2.19 -22.71 -9.34
N LEU A 158 3.18 -22.16 -10.05
CA LEU A 158 4.04 -21.10 -9.51
C LEU A 158 3.84 -19.81 -10.28
N LEU A 159 3.62 -18.73 -9.53
CA LEU A 159 3.48 -17.37 -10.04
C LEU A 159 4.41 -16.45 -9.24
N LEU A 160 5.30 -15.77 -9.94
CA LEU A 160 6.16 -14.73 -9.40
C LEU A 160 5.57 -13.37 -9.77
N LEU A 161 5.51 -12.45 -8.80
CA LEU A 161 5.16 -11.05 -8.99
C LEU A 161 6.35 -10.17 -8.61
N GLU A 162 6.65 -9.19 -9.44
CA GLU A 162 7.74 -8.24 -9.25
C GLU A 162 7.20 -6.82 -9.44
N LEU A 163 7.41 -5.96 -8.45
CA LEU A 163 7.12 -4.53 -8.59
C LEU A 163 8.27 -3.86 -9.36
N VAL A 164 7.97 -3.33 -10.54
CA VAL A 164 8.97 -2.76 -11.45
C VAL A 164 9.37 -1.33 -11.06
N ASN A 165 8.47 -0.59 -10.40
CA ASN A 165 8.73 0.75 -9.89
C ASN A 165 8.36 0.87 -8.42
N ALA A 166 9.33 1.14 -7.55
CA ALA A 166 9.06 1.56 -6.19
C ALA A 166 8.80 3.08 -6.20
N ILE A 167 7.56 3.49 -5.95
CA ILE A 167 7.26 4.92 -5.73
C ILE A 167 7.53 5.21 -4.25
N SER A 168 8.67 5.85 -3.97
CA SER A 168 8.84 6.58 -2.72
C SER A 168 8.23 7.97 -2.90
N VAL A 169 7.00 8.18 -2.42
CA VAL A 169 6.47 9.54 -2.27
C VAL A 169 7.23 10.19 -1.12
N SER A 170 8.34 10.84 -1.46
CA SER A 170 9.11 11.64 -0.53
C SER A 170 8.30 12.88 -0.11
N LYS A 171 8.39 13.24 1.18
CA LYS A 171 7.78 14.43 1.77
C LYS A 171 8.00 15.64 0.84
N PRO A 172 7.00 16.52 0.59
CA PRO A 172 7.30 17.83 0.02
C PRO A 172 8.27 18.53 0.98
N LYS A 173 9.49 18.84 0.51
CA LYS A 173 10.44 19.69 1.23
C LYS A 173 9.82 21.09 1.36
N SER A 174 9.16 21.35 2.47
CA SER A 174 8.83 22.71 2.87
C SER A 174 10.10 23.41 3.35
N SER A 175 10.72 24.19 2.48
CA SER A 175 11.64 25.25 2.89
C SER A 175 11.48 26.47 1.98
N PRO A 176 10.61 27.43 2.31
CA PRO A 176 10.75 28.77 1.76
C PRO A 176 11.86 29.46 2.54
N LYS A 177 12.97 29.76 1.86
CA LYS A 177 13.94 30.76 2.35
C LYS A 177 13.22 32.10 2.54
N PRO A 178 13.53 32.88 3.59
CA PRO A 178 12.87 34.15 3.83
C PRO A 178 13.40 35.18 2.83
N ASN A 179 12.58 35.60 1.88
CA ASN A 179 12.86 36.81 1.12
C ASN A 179 12.25 37.99 1.87
N LYS A 180 13.13 38.91 2.26
CA LYS A 180 12.78 40.18 2.91
C LYS A 180 12.08 41.08 1.89
N THR A 181 10.84 41.46 2.18
CA THR A 181 10.27 42.72 1.72
C THR A 181 9.26 43.23 2.75
N GLU A 182 9.39 44.50 3.08
CA GLU A 182 8.71 45.27 4.13
C GLU A 182 7.23 45.63 3.80
N PRO A 183 6.46 46.22 4.76
CA PRO A 183 5.08 45.83 5.05
C PRO A 183 3.97 46.73 4.46
N GLY A 184 2.77 46.16 4.29
CA GLY A 184 1.51 46.86 4.05
C GLY A 184 0.39 46.27 4.92
N PRO A 185 -0.63 47.05 5.32
CA PRO A 185 -1.27 46.92 6.63
C PRO A 185 -2.25 45.75 6.75
N THR A 186 -2.21 45.21 7.96
CA THR A 186 -3.01 44.15 8.57
C THR A 186 -4.52 44.40 8.59
N LEU A 187 -5.29 43.37 8.22
CA LEU A 187 -6.55 43.00 8.87
C LEU A 187 -6.47 41.52 9.21
N ALA A 188 -5.89 41.25 10.38
CA ALA A 188 -5.84 39.92 10.97
C ALA A 188 -7.24 39.56 11.50
N THR A 189 -7.91 38.64 10.82
CA THR A 189 -8.94 37.80 11.45
C THR A 189 -8.31 36.45 11.76
N ALA A 190 -7.73 36.36 12.95
CA ALA A 190 -7.29 35.10 13.54
C ALA A 190 -8.54 34.24 13.81
N VAL A 191 -8.90 33.38 12.85
CA VAL A 191 -9.80 32.26 13.12
C VAL A 191 -8.98 31.25 13.92
N LYS A 192 -9.11 31.32 15.23
CA LYS A 192 -8.79 30.21 16.11
C LYS A 192 -9.67 29.05 15.68
N THR A 193 -9.11 28.07 14.96
CA THR A 193 -9.77 26.79 14.74
C THR A 193 -9.90 26.11 16.09
N SER A 194 -11.11 26.24 16.63
CA SER A 194 -11.67 25.44 17.71
C SER A 194 -11.29 23.97 17.55
N ALA A 195 -10.82 23.37 18.63
CA ALA A 195 -10.60 21.93 18.75
C ALA A 195 -11.81 21.16 18.20
N SER A 196 -11.63 20.48 17.07
CA SER A 196 -12.65 19.57 16.56
C SER A 196 -12.61 18.29 17.39
N ASN A 197 -13.77 17.77 17.78
CA ASN A 197 -13.95 16.51 18.51
C ASN A 197 -13.63 15.26 17.65
N GLY A 198 -12.70 15.36 16.70
CA GLY A 198 -12.28 14.26 15.82
C GLY A 198 -10.96 13.65 16.27
N ASP A 199 -10.70 12.42 15.83
CA ASP A 199 -9.38 11.81 15.96
C ASP A 199 -8.31 12.65 15.24
N LYS A 200 -7.18 12.85 15.91
CA LYS A 200 -6.07 13.63 15.36
C LYS A 200 -5.42 12.89 14.20
N SER A 201 -5.13 13.66 13.15
CA SER A 201 -4.38 13.17 12.00
C SER A 201 -2.93 12.83 12.35
N TYR A 202 -2.28 12.05 11.49
CA TYR A 202 -0.87 11.73 11.61
C TYR A 202 -0.01 13.00 11.69
N ALA A 203 -0.25 13.96 10.79
CA ALA A 203 0.45 15.24 10.76
C ALA A 203 0.25 16.06 12.05
N GLU A 204 -0.98 16.14 12.57
CA GLU A 204 -1.26 16.81 13.84
C GLU A 204 -0.57 16.14 15.03
N TRP A 205 -0.42 14.80 15.00
CA TRP A 205 0.37 14.10 16.01
C TRP A 205 1.84 14.49 15.95
N LEU A 206 2.46 14.54 14.77
CA LEU A 206 3.88 14.91 14.63
C LEU A 206 4.20 16.26 15.27
N GLU A 207 3.29 17.23 15.18
CA GLU A 207 3.46 18.56 15.79
C GLU A 207 3.33 18.55 17.32
N GLN A 208 2.70 17.53 17.89
CA GLN A 208 2.37 17.44 19.32
C GLN A 208 3.21 16.42 20.09
N LEU A 209 3.91 15.53 19.40
CA LEU A 209 4.83 14.58 20.04
C LEU A 209 5.94 15.35 20.76
N SER A 210 6.32 14.87 21.94
CA SER A 210 7.52 15.35 22.61
C SER A 210 8.76 15.02 21.79
N ALA A 211 9.85 15.78 21.97
CA ALA A 211 11.09 15.53 21.24
C ALA A 211 11.58 14.07 21.35
N PRO A 212 11.55 13.40 22.53
CA PRO A 212 11.92 11.99 22.61
C PRO A 212 10.99 11.04 21.83
N MET A 213 9.68 11.34 21.79
CA MET A 213 8.73 10.52 21.03
C MET A 213 8.91 10.70 19.52
N LEU A 214 9.23 11.91 19.07
CA LEU A 214 9.52 12.17 17.67
C LEU A 214 10.82 11.48 17.23
N GLU A 215 11.83 11.44 18.10
CA GLU A 215 13.09 10.72 17.86
C GLU A 215 12.86 9.20 17.79
N LEU A 216 12.04 8.66 18.71
CA LEU A 216 11.62 7.26 18.69
C LEU A 216 10.85 6.90 17.41
N LEU A 217 9.91 7.76 16.99
CA LEU A 217 9.16 7.58 15.75
C LEU A 217 10.08 7.60 14.54
N THR A 218 10.96 8.59 14.45
CA THR A 218 11.94 8.69 13.36
C THR A 218 12.81 7.44 13.29
N SER A 219 13.32 6.98 14.44
CA SER A 219 14.14 5.76 14.51
C SER A 219 13.41 4.50 14.10
N LEU A 220 12.12 4.39 14.44
CA LEU A 220 11.26 3.28 14.01
C LEU A 220 10.98 3.34 12.50
N GLU A 221 10.62 4.50 11.96
CA GLU A 221 10.41 4.68 10.52
C GLU A 221 11.69 4.39 9.72
N ASP A 222 12.84 4.90 10.16
CA ASP A 222 14.14 4.71 9.52
C ASP A 222 14.55 3.23 9.53
N PHE A 223 14.33 2.53 10.65
CA PHE A 223 14.58 1.10 10.71
C PHE A 223 13.71 0.34 9.69
N ILE A 224 12.41 0.61 9.64
CA ILE A 224 11.50 -0.04 8.70
C ILE A 224 11.91 0.26 7.25
N ALA A 225 12.24 1.51 6.94
CA ALA A 225 12.70 1.90 5.61
C ALA A 225 14.03 1.23 5.23
N SER A 226 14.91 0.99 6.21
CA SER A 226 16.21 0.34 5.97
C SER A 226 16.14 -1.16 5.63
N LEU A 227 14.97 -1.79 5.77
CA LEU A 227 14.81 -3.24 5.53
C LEU A 227 14.96 -3.62 4.06
N GLY A 228 14.67 -2.70 3.14
CA GLY A 228 14.91 -2.90 1.71
C GLY A 228 14.48 -1.71 0.86
N ASP A 229 15.09 -1.60 -0.32
CA ASP A 229 14.78 -0.55 -1.30
C ASP A 229 13.36 -0.65 -1.88
N ASP A 230 12.71 -1.80 -1.67
CA ASP A 230 11.33 -2.09 -2.08
C ASP A 230 10.27 -1.62 -1.06
N VAL A 231 10.70 -1.07 0.08
CA VAL A 231 9.80 -0.54 1.12
C VAL A 231 9.25 0.83 0.69
N GLN A 232 7.92 0.93 0.64
CA GLN A 232 7.20 2.17 0.38
C GLN A 232 6.52 2.66 1.65
N ARG A 233 6.77 3.93 1.99
CA ARG A 233 6.08 4.65 3.07
C ARG A 233 4.88 5.40 2.50
N LYS A 234 3.72 5.23 3.12
CA LYS A 234 2.51 5.99 2.80
C LYS A 234 1.94 6.63 4.05
N GLU A 235 1.81 7.95 4.03
CA GLU A 235 1.07 8.67 5.06
C GLU A 235 -0.42 8.69 4.73
N LEU A 236 -1.24 8.22 5.66
CA LEU A 236 -2.69 8.25 5.61
C LEU A 236 -3.19 9.25 6.65
N LYS A 237 -4.51 9.51 6.66
CA LYS A 237 -5.11 10.49 7.56
C LYS A 237 -4.70 10.30 9.02
N LEU A 238 -4.75 9.07 9.55
CA LEU A 238 -4.58 8.79 10.99
C LEU A 238 -3.29 8.03 11.33
N TYR A 239 -2.58 7.50 10.32
CA TYR A 239 -1.45 6.61 10.51
C TYR A 239 -0.51 6.64 9.30
N VAL A 240 0.67 6.06 9.44
CA VAL A 240 1.58 5.77 8.33
C VAL A 240 1.64 4.26 8.10
N ALA A 241 1.59 3.84 6.84
CA ALA A 241 1.75 2.44 6.42
C ALA A 241 3.07 2.24 5.70
N PHE A 242 3.62 1.04 5.85
CA PHE A 242 4.80 0.56 5.14
C PHE A 242 4.44 -0.71 4.38
N ARG A 243 4.78 -0.73 3.10
CA ARG A 243 4.37 -1.80 2.19
C ARG A 243 5.45 -2.18 1.20
N ARG A 244 5.30 -3.38 0.66
CA ARG A 244 5.90 -3.80 -0.60
C ARG A 244 4.79 -3.93 -1.65
N LEU A 245 4.45 -5.14 -2.07
CA LEU A 245 3.19 -5.41 -2.77
C LEU A 245 1.98 -5.22 -1.84
N LYS A 246 2.12 -5.66 -0.58
CA LYS A 246 1.14 -5.52 0.51
C LYS A 246 1.75 -4.75 1.66
N ASN A 247 0.91 -4.14 2.48
CA ASN A 247 1.33 -3.59 3.76
C ASN A 247 2.00 -4.72 4.58
N PHE A 248 3.00 -4.37 5.38
CA PHE A 248 3.58 -5.29 6.36
C PHE A 248 3.65 -4.67 7.76
N ALA A 249 3.69 -3.33 7.83
CA ALA A 249 3.66 -2.59 9.07
C ALA A 249 2.84 -1.30 8.94
N SER A 250 2.27 -0.82 10.04
CA SER A 250 1.74 0.54 10.14
C SER A 250 1.94 1.11 11.54
N ILE A 251 2.02 2.44 11.64
CA ILE A 251 2.28 3.15 12.90
C ILE A 251 1.16 4.16 13.15
N VAL A 252 0.49 4.03 14.29
CA VAL A 252 -0.49 4.99 14.82
C VAL A 252 0.12 5.73 16.00
N PRO A 253 0.48 7.02 15.87
CA PRO A 253 1.02 7.79 16.99
C PRO A 253 -0.01 8.03 18.08
N GLN A 254 0.45 8.05 19.33
CA GLN A 254 -0.30 8.50 20.50
C GLN A 254 0.60 9.39 21.36
N LYS A 255 0.00 10.07 22.36
CA LYS A 255 0.69 11.07 23.18
C LYS A 255 2.01 10.58 23.81
N ASN A 256 2.03 9.34 24.31
CA ASN A 256 3.15 8.78 25.07
C ASN A 256 3.65 7.43 24.52
N ARG A 257 3.19 7.01 23.34
CA ARG A 257 3.59 5.74 22.71
C ARG A 257 3.24 5.72 21.23
N LEU A 258 3.84 4.80 20.50
CA LEU A 258 3.51 4.46 19.13
C LEU A 258 2.85 3.08 19.14
N LEU A 259 1.68 2.95 18.50
CA LEU A 259 1.11 1.63 18.22
C LEU A 259 1.63 1.17 16.87
N LEU A 260 2.42 0.11 16.89
CA LEU A 260 2.94 -0.55 15.71
C LEU A 260 2.04 -1.76 15.41
N PHE A 261 1.42 -1.77 14.24
CA PHE A 261 0.66 -2.92 13.74
C PHE A 261 1.48 -3.67 12.71
N LEU A 262 1.55 -4.99 12.81
CA LEU A 262 2.28 -5.86 11.89
C LEU A 262 1.34 -6.89 11.25
N HIS A 263 1.53 -7.18 9.97
CA HIS A 263 0.89 -8.34 9.31
C HIS A 263 1.60 -9.64 9.72
N LEU A 264 1.42 -10.00 10.98
CA LEU A 264 1.83 -11.25 11.58
C LEU A 264 0.63 -11.87 12.27
N ASN A 265 0.44 -13.17 12.07
CA ASN A 265 -0.60 -13.89 12.80
C ASN A 265 -0.22 -13.98 14.29
N PRO A 266 -0.99 -13.40 15.22
CA PRO A 266 -0.71 -13.47 16.66
C PRO A 266 -0.64 -14.90 17.19
N ASP A 267 -1.32 -15.86 16.54
CA ASP A 267 -1.36 -17.26 16.97
C ASP A 267 -0.02 -17.99 16.79
N THR A 268 0.90 -17.45 15.97
CA THR A 268 2.26 -18.00 15.81
C THR A 268 3.21 -17.56 16.93
N LEU A 269 2.79 -16.60 17.75
CA LEU A 269 3.56 -16.05 18.87
C LEU A 269 2.96 -16.53 20.18
N ASN A 270 3.41 -17.69 20.68
CA ASN A 270 2.93 -18.25 21.94
C ASN A 270 4.08 -18.48 22.94
N PRO A 271 4.16 -17.72 24.05
CA PRO A 271 3.24 -16.66 24.47
C PRO A 271 3.39 -15.38 23.63
N LEU A 272 2.32 -14.57 23.56
CA LEU A 272 2.39 -13.23 23.00
C LEU A 272 3.36 -12.36 23.83
N PRO A 273 4.14 -11.46 23.18
CA PRO A 273 4.96 -10.48 23.91
C PRO A 273 4.11 -9.65 24.88
N ALA A 274 4.69 -9.24 26.01
CA ALA A 274 3.96 -8.51 27.04
C ALA A 274 3.38 -7.17 26.56
N ASN A 275 3.99 -6.56 25.55
CA ASN A 275 3.53 -5.32 24.91
C ASN A 275 2.67 -5.57 23.64
N ALA A 276 2.25 -6.81 23.39
CA ALA A 276 1.49 -7.19 22.19
C ALA A 276 0.01 -7.47 22.47
N ARG A 277 -0.84 -7.22 21.47
CA ARG A 277 -2.27 -7.56 21.47
C ARG A 277 -2.70 -8.11 20.12
N ASP A 278 -3.67 -9.02 20.15
CA ASP A 278 -4.32 -9.56 18.95
C ASP A 278 -5.35 -8.56 18.42
N ALA A 279 -4.97 -7.84 17.36
CA ALA A 279 -5.72 -6.73 16.78
C ALA A 279 -7.02 -7.18 16.08
N ARG A 280 -7.11 -8.46 15.68
CA ARG A 280 -8.33 -9.05 15.07
C ARG A 280 -9.55 -8.99 16.00
N LYS A 281 -9.34 -8.77 17.30
CA LYS A 281 -10.38 -8.82 18.35
C LYS A 281 -11.02 -7.47 18.64
N PHE A 282 -10.58 -6.37 18.02
CA PHE A 282 -11.09 -5.03 18.28
C PHE A 282 -10.96 -4.12 17.05
N GLY A 283 -11.70 -3.02 17.03
CA GLY A 283 -11.52 -1.99 15.99
C GLY A 283 -10.27 -1.16 16.28
N HIS A 284 -9.46 -0.90 15.25
CA HIS A 284 -8.24 -0.11 15.36
C HIS A 284 -7.98 0.70 14.09
N TRP A 285 -7.07 1.66 14.21
CA TRP A 285 -6.46 2.35 13.07
C TRP A 285 -5.23 1.56 12.59
N GLY A 286 -4.79 1.82 11.36
CA GLY A 286 -3.70 1.06 10.75
C GLY A 286 -4.13 -0.32 10.23
N THR A 287 -3.15 -1.07 9.76
CA THR A 287 -3.29 -2.41 9.16
C THR A 287 -2.34 -3.38 9.85
N GLY A 288 -2.79 -4.60 10.14
CA GLY A 288 -2.01 -5.58 10.92
C GLY A 288 -2.88 -6.36 11.90
N ASP A 289 -2.59 -7.66 12.05
CA ASP A 289 -3.28 -8.51 13.01
C ASP A 289 -2.60 -8.48 14.41
N LEU A 290 -1.33 -8.04 14.47
CA LEU A 290 -0.56 -7.93 15.70
C LEU A 290 -0.31 -6.45 16.05
N GLU A 291 -0.87 -5.98 17.17
CA GLU A 291 -0.58 -4.66 17.75
C GLU A 291 0.59 -4.78 18.73
N LEU A 292 1.56 -3.87 18.66
CA LEU A 292 2.69 -3.73 19.58
C LEU A 292 2.75 -2.29 20.10
N SER A 293 2.81 -2.13 21.42
CA SER A 293 3.00 -0.84 22.07
C SER A 293 4.50 -0.54 22.20
N VAL A 294 4.96 0.54 21.56
CA VAL A 294 6.36 1.01 21.56
C VAL A 294 6.42 2.38 22.23
N ALA A 295 6.96 2.46 23.45
CA ALA A 295 7.03 3.71 24.22
C ALA A 295 8.47 4.16 24.52
N SER A 296 9.46 3.30 24.21
CA SER A 296 10.87 3.56 24.45
C SER A 296 11.77 2.91 23.39
N PHE A 297 13.04 3.31 23.35
CA PHE A 297 14.04 2.64 22.51
C PHE A 297 14.27 1.18 22.90
N SER A 298 14.09 0.82 24.17
CA SER A 298 14.14 -0.58 24.61
C SER A 298 13.02 -1.39 23.98
N ASP A 299 11.80 -0.83 23.90
CA ASP A 299 10.68 -1.49 23.23
C ASP A 299 10.95 -1.60 21.73
N LEU A 300 11.53 -0.56 21.11
CA LEU A 300 11.91 -0.57 19.70
C LEU A 300 12.87 -1.74 19.41
N GLU A 301 13.94 -1.89 20.18
CA GLU A 301 14.88 -3.01 20.00
C GLU A 301 14.20 -4.39 20.12
N GLN A 302 13.25 -4.54 21.05
CA GLN A 302 12.52 -5.79 21.24
C GLN A 302 11.61 -6.14 20.05
N VAL A 303 11.05 -5.14 19.35
CA VAL A 303 10.11 -5.40 18.24
C VAL A 303 10.79 -5.54 16.88
N LYS A 304 12.08 -5.17 16.73
CA LYS A 304 12.80 -5.24 15.44
C LYS A 304 12.74 -6.60 14.76
N ALA A 305 12.86 -7.69 15.52
CA ALA A 305 12.79 -9.04 14.98
C ALA A 305 11.39 -9.39 14.41
N LEU A 306 10.33 -8.87 15.04
CA LEU A 306 8.96 -9.03 14.56
C LEU A 306 8.71 -8.17 13.31
N ILE A 307 9.20 -6.94 13.29
CA ILE A 307 9.14 -6.09 12.10
C ILE A 307 9.83 -6.78 10.91
N LEU A 308 11.03 -7.33 11.12
CA LEU A 308 11.76 -8.07 10.09
C LEU A 308 10.96 -9.29 9.63
N SER A 309 10.36 -10.05 10.55
CA SER A 309 9.52 -11.21 10.21
C SER A 309 8.29 -10.83 9.37
N ALA A 310 7.67 -9.68 9.69
CA ALA A 310 6.56 -9.13 8.92
C ALA A 310 7.02 -8.70 7.52
N TYR A 311 8.16 -8.00 7.45
CA TYR A 311 8.78 -7.60 6.18
C TYR A 311 9.07 -8.81 5.30
N GLU A 312 9.69 -9.87 5.82
CA GLU A 312 10.05 -11.09 5.08
C GLU A 312 8.83 -11.95 4.72
N GLY A 313 7.63 -11.66 5.23
CA GLY A 313 6.42 -12.43 4.96
C GLY A 313 6.39 -13.80 5.64
N ARG A 314 7.17 -14.01 6.71
CA ARG A 314 7.27 -15.30 7.45
C ARG A 314 6.02 -15.65 8.26
N ALA A 315 4.88 -15.00 8.00
CA ALA A 315 3.64 -15.12 8.78
C ALA A 315 2.80 -16.37 8.45
N HIS A 316 3.15 -17.16 7.42
CA HIS A 316 2.36 -18.32 6.96
C HIS A 316 3.12 -19.64 7.11
N GLY A 317 3.78 -19.84 8.25
CA GLY A 317 4.46 -21.10 8.56
C GLY A 317 3.50 -22.26 8.82
N LYS A 318 3.03 -22.91 7.76
CA LYS A 318 3.02 -24.38 7.69
C LYS A 318 3.77 -24.74 6.41
N LEU A 319 5.02 -25.18 6.58
CA LEU A 319 5.67 -26.06 5.60
C LEU A 319 4.87 -27.35 5.49
#